data_AF-U9TG49-F1
#
_entry.id   AF-U9TG49-F1
#
_cell.length_a   1.000
_cell.length_b   1.000
_cell.length_c   1.000
_cell.angle_alpha   90.00
_cell.angle_beta   90.00
_cell.angle_gamma   90.00
#
_symmetry.space_group_name_H-M   'P 1'
#
loop_
_entity.id
_entity.type
_entity.pdbx_description
1 polymer ?
#
loop_
_entity_poly.entity_id
_entity_poly.type
_entity_poly.pdbx_seq_one_letter_code
_entity_poly.pdbx_strand_id
1 'polypeptide(L)'
;MDKEDANAQKTPDDRFFYLDVSIPFDTSNLPWRAIPDNAKNLPLESLSSIFTGGLAASVGGVKNETIFFLNNEKDNTTSPVHSYNSLNNVWNTQNLSGVRPIGRNQMRAITDNNGKIYLLTGFDFTAQEVNRANGLFICDTINLNCVIKDAPLSRL
;
A
#
# COMPACT_ATOMS: atom_id res chain seq x y z
N MET A 1 15.66 25.04 -4.14
CA MET A 1 14.27 25.12 -4.63
C MET A 1 14.32 24.63 -6.05
N ASP A 2 14.19 23.32 -6.20
CA ASP A 2 14.30 22.68 -7.50
C ASP A 2 13.13 23.17 -8.35
N LYS A 3 13.44 23.62 -9.56
CA LYS A 3 12.44 24.14 -10.50
C LYS A 3 11.62 22.94 -10.95
N GLU A 4 10.45 22.73 -10.35
CA GLU A 4 9.48 21.77 -10.87
C GLU A 4 9.09 22.18 -12.30
N ASP A 5 9.22 21.22 -13.20
CA ASP A 5 8.90 21.37 -14.61
C ASP A 5 7.38 21.50 -14.78
N ALA A 6 6.92 22.53 -15.49
CA ALA A 6 5.50 22.85 -15.65
C ALA A 6 4.71 21.76 -16.42
N ASN A 7 5.39 20.76 -16.98
CA ASN A 7 4.78 19.58 -17.58
C ASN A 7 4.46 18.43 -16.59
N ALA A 8 4.85 18.54 -15.31
CA ALA A 8 4.63 17.50 -14.30
C ALA A 8 3.13 17.21 -13.99
N GLN A 9 2.19 17.97 -14.56
CA GLN A 9 0.75 17.80 -14.38
C GLN A 9 0.08 16.87 -15.39
N LYS A 10 0.79 16.30 -16.37
CA LYS A 10 0.16 15.49 -17.44
C LYS A 10 -0.18 14.05 -17.07
N THR A 11 0.38 13.50 -16.00
CA THR A 11 0.10 12.13 -15.54
C THR A 11 -0.05 12.12 -14.01
N PRO A 12 -1.27 12.01 -13.46
CA PRO A 12 -1.50 11.96 -12.01
C PRO A 12 -0.82 10.76 -11.31
N ASP A 13 -0.42 9.76 -12.08
CA ASP A 13 -0.02 8.45 -11.56
C ASP A 13 1.43 8.40 -11.07
N ASP A 14 2.29 9.37 -11.39
CA ASP A 14 3.74 9.29 -11.13
C ASP A 14 4.22 9.93 -9.82
N ARG A 15 3.31 10.32 -8.91
CA ARG A 15 3.66 11.09 -7.71
C ARG A 15 3.01 10.61 -6.42
N PHE A 16 3.84 10.46 -5.39
CA PHE A 16 3.43 10.37 -4.00
C PHE A 16 3.72 11.70 -3.27
N PHE A 17 2.74 12.23 -2.55
CA PHE A 17 2.82 13.53 -1.87
C PHE A 17 2.18 13.45 -0.48
N TYR A 18 2.58 14.36 0.40
CA TYR A 18 2.06 14.42 1.76
C TYR A 18 1.71 15.85 2.18
N LEU A 19 0.81 15.95 3.16
CA LEU A 19 0.51 17.17 3.88
C LEU A 19 1.03 17.02 5.31
N ASP A 20 1.96 17.88 5.71
CA ASP A 20 2.47 17.92 7.08
C ASP A 20 1.52 18.71 7.97
N VAL A 21 0.68 17.99 8.72
CA VAL A 21 -0.30 18.58 9.63
C VAL A 21 0.29 18.98 10.98
N SER A 22 1.59 18.75 11.23
CA SER A 22 2.26 19.24 12.43
C SER A 22 2.65 20.72 12.34
N ILE A 23 2.63 21.28 11.12
CA ILE A 23 2.93 22.69 10.82
C ILE A 23 1.61 23.39 10.51
N PRO A 24 1.28 24.55 11.11
CA PRO A 24 0.09 25.32 10.73
C PRO A 24 0.11 25.74 9.25
N PHE A 25 -1.03 25.63 8.59
CA PHE A 25 -1.18 25.98 7.17
C PHE A 25 -2.52 26.63 6.85
N ASP A 26 -2.59 27.36 5.74
CA ASP A 26 -3.83 27.93 5.19
C ASP A 26 -4.62 26.85 4.46
N THR A 27 -5.88 26.63 4.86
CA THR A 27 -6.76 25.65 4.21
C THR A 27 -7.21 26.08 2.82
N SER A 28 -7.09 27.37 2.49
CA SER A 28 -7.37 27.92 1.16
C SER A 28 -6.26 27.62 0.16
N ASN A 29 -5.06 27.29 0.64
CA ASN A 29 -3.90 26.94 -0.16
C ASN A 29 -3.05 25.86 0.53
N LEU A 30 -3.41 24.60 0.31
CA LEU A 30 -2.80 23.46 0.99
C LEU A 30 -1.33 23.27 0.57
N PRO A 31 -0.37 23.25 1.52
CA PRO A 31 1.05 23.12 1.23
C PRO A 31 1.45 21.65 1.02
N TRP A 32 0.90 21.02 -0.02
CA TRP A 32 1.30 19.67 -0.42
C TRP A 32 2.79 19.62 -0.75
N ARG A 33 3.49 18.61 -0.22
CA ARG A 33 4.91 18.38 -0.47
C ARG A 33 5.11 17.11 -1.28
N ALA A 34 5.84 17.23 -2.39
CA ALA A 34 6.36 16.08 -3.10
C ALA A 34 7.55 15.49 -2.33
N ILE A 35 7.76 14.18 -2.47
CA ILE A 35 8.92 13.50 -1.91
C ILE A 35 10.11 13.65 -2.88
N PRO A 36 11.33 13.87 -2.39
CA PRO A 36 12.52 13.92 -3.24
C PRO A 36 12.65 12.66 -4.12
N ASP A 37 13.10 12.83 -5.36
CA ASP A 37 13.32 11.73 -6.31
C ASP A 37 12.09 10.83 -6.57
N ASN A 38 10.88 11.37 -6.41
CA ASN A 38 9.60 10.65 -6.55
C ASN A 38 9.55 9.78 -7.82
N ALA A 39 9.85 10.37 -8.99
CA ALA A 39 9.79 9.68 -10.27
C ALA A 39 10.82 8.53 -10.41
N LYS A 40 11.89 8.55 -9.61
CA LYS A 40 12.94 7.53 -9.63
C LYS A 40 12.65 6.39 -8.66
N ASN A 41 12.09 6.71 -7.49
CA ASN A 41 12.02 5.79 -6.37
C ASN A 41 10.62 5.23 -6.11
N LEU A 42 9.56 5.85 -6.65
CA LEU A 42 8.20 5.34 -6.54
C LEU A 42 8.09 4.00 -7.32
N PRO A 43 7.65 2.89 -6.69
CA PRO A 43 7.47 1.62 -7.39
C PRO A 43 6.18 1.65 -8.24
N LEU A 44 6.15 2.54 -9.23
CA LEU A 44 4.97 2.92 -9.99
C LEU A 44 4.31 1.72 -10.66
N GLU A 45 5.11 0.88 -11.33
CA GLU A 45 4.63 -0.33 -12.01
C GLU A 45 3.80 -1.23 -11.10
N SER A 46 4.16 -1.29 -9.80
CA SER A 46 3.45 -2.09 -8.80
C SER A 46 2.37 -1.34 -8.02
N LEU A 47 2.19 -0.03 -8.18
CA LEU A 47 1.18 0.75 -7.47
C LEU A 47 0.06 1.27 -8.39
N SER A 48 0.31 1.39 -9.70
CA SER A 48 -0.63 1.92 -10.68
C SER A 48 -1.17 0.81 -11.59
N SER A 49 -2.20 0.08 -11.15
CA SER A 49 -2.98 -0.75 -12.08
C SER A 49 -4.43 -0.29 -12.13
N ILE A 50 -4.82 0.24 -13.29
CA ILE A 50 -6.17 0.75 -13.59
C ILE A 50 -7.22 -0.38 -13.51
N PHE A 51 -6.79 -1.62 -13.76
CA PHE A 51 -7.66 -2.79 -13.75
C PHE A 51 -7.99 -3.29 -12.33
N THR A 52 -7.19 -2.91 -11.34
CA THR A 52 -7.24 -3.51 -10.00
C THR A 52 -7.94 -2.64 -8.95
N GLY A 53 -8.51 -1.51 -9.36
CA GLY A 53 -9.35 -0.67 -8.49
C GLY A 53 -8.61 -0.09 -7.27
N GLY A 54 -7.29 0.01 -7.34
CA GLY A 54 -6.43 0.61 -6.32
C GLY A 54 -5.72 -0.39 -5.41
N LEU A 55 -4.98 0.17 -4.45
CA LEU A 55 -4.21 -0.56 -3.43
C LEU A 55 -4.81 -0.35 -2.04
N ALA A 56 -4.46 -1.22 -1.09
CA ALA A 56 -4.68 -0.93 0.32
C ALA A 56 -3.39 -0.39 0.93
N ALA A 57 -3.53 0.59 1.82
CA ALA A 57 -2.42 1.11 2.61
C ALA A 57 -2.74 1.04 4.10
N SER A 58 -1.74 0.74 4.91
CA SER A 58 -1.83 0.82 6.37
C SER A 58 -0.46 1.06 6.98
N VAL A 59 -0.42 1.61 8.18
CA VAL A 59 0.83 1.78 8.92
C VAL A 59 1.33 0.42 9.43
N GLY A 60 2.62 0.30 9.69
CA GLY A 60 3.24 -0.92 10.21
C GLY A 60 4.69 -0.68 10.59
N GLY A 61 5.40 -1.77 10.89
CA GLY A 61 6.71 -1.72 11.53
C GLY A 61 6.61 -1.66 13.05
N VAL A 62 7.76 -1.64 13.73
CA VAL A 62 7.84 -1.78 15.19
C VAL A 62 7.17 -0.62 15.93
N LYS A 63 7.09 0.57 15.31
CA LYS A 63 6.54 1.80 15.88
C LYS A 63 5.48 2.44 14.98
N ASN A 64 4.88 1.69 14.06
CA ASN A 64 3.94 2.22 13.07
C ASN A 64 4.52 3.37 12.22
N GLU A 65 5.84 3.38 12.01
CA GLU A 65 6.59 4.42 11.32
C GLU A 65 6.63 4.23 9.79
N THR A 66 6.21 3.08 9.30
CA THR A 66 6.27 2.71 7.89
C THR A 66 4.87 2.55 7.34
N ILE A 67 4.60 3.09 6.15
CA ILE A 67 3.35 2.86 5.43
C ILE A 67 3.55 1.67 4.50
N PHE A 68 2.78 0.61 4.69
CA PHE A 68 2.74 -0.56 3.80
C PHE A 68 1.66 -0.39 2.76
N PHE A 69 1.97 -0.76 1.53
CA PHE A 69 1.10 -0.74 0.36
C PHE A 69 0.95 -2.17 -0.14
N LEU A 70 -0.29 -2.66 -0.21
CA LEU A 70 -0.62 -4.00 -0.69
C LEU A 70 -1.44 -3.87 -1.96
N ASN A 71 -0.83 -4.26 -3.09
CA ASN A 71 -1.43 -4.21 -4.41
C ASN A 71 -1.88 -5.61 -4.90
N ASN A 72 -2.71 -5.58 -5.93
CA ASN A 72 -3.17 -6.68 -6.75
C ASN A 72 -2.24 -6.86 -7.97
N GLU A 73 -1.08 -7.46 -7.76
CA GLU A 73 -0.27 -7.90 -8.91
C GLU A 73 -0.89 -9.18 -9.48
N LYS A 74 -1.39 -9.10 -10.72
CA LYS A 74 -2.06 -10.22 -11.41
C LYS A 74 -1.07 -11.30 -11.83
N ASP A 75 0.14 -10.91 -12.19
CA ASP A 75 1.25 -11.80 -12.50
C ASP A 75 2.17 -11.88 -11.27
N ASN A 76 2.55 -13.10 -10.87
CA ASN A 76 3.38 -13.32 -9.68
C ASN A 76 4.85 -12.86 -9.86
N THR A 77 5.11 -11.96 -10.80
CA THR A 77 6.44 -11.56 -11.27
C THR A 77 7.08 -10.51 -10.36
N THR A 78 6.31 -9.60 -9.78
CA THR A 78 6.80 -8.60 -8.82
C THR A 78 6.24 -8.85 -7.41
N SER A 79 6.77 -8.20 -6.38
CA SER A 79 6.16 -8.30 -5.04
C SER A 79 4.89 -7.44 -4.97
N PRO A 80 3.78 -7.96 -4.42
CA PRO A 80 2.57 -7.18 -4.24
C PRO A 80 2.66 -6.24 -3.03
N VAL A 81 3.77 -6.26 -2.27
CA VAL A 81 3.93 -5.47 -1.05
C VAL A 81 5.10 -4.52 -1.20
N HIS A 82 4.80 -3.25 -1.05
CA HIS A 82 5.77 -2.16 -0.97
C HIS A 82 5.61 -1.43 0.35
N SER A 83 6.63 -0.68 0.73
CA SER A 83 6.61 0.11 1.96
C SER A 83 7.33 1.42 1.78
N TYR A 84 6.85 2.44 2.47
CA TYR A 84 7.44 3.76 2.50
C TYR A 84 7.75 4.15 3.94
N ASN A 85 9.03 4.42 4.21
CA ASN A 85 9.48 4.95 5.49
C ASN A 85 9.47 6.48 5.42
N SER A 86 8.55 7.10 6.17
CA SER A 86 8.35 8.55 6.16
C SER A 86 9.43 9.33 6.90
N LEU A 87 10.21 8.67 7.77
CA LEU A 87 11.29 9.32 8.52
C LEU A 87 12.50 9.63 7.63
N ASN A 88 12.77 8.77 6.64
CA ASN A 88 13.94 8.91 5.76
C ASN A 88 13.59 9.02 4.27
N ASN A 89 12.30 9.04 3.90
CA ASN A 89 11.82 9.13 2.53
C ASN A 89 12.24 7.98 1.61
N VAL A 90 12.28 6.75 2.14
CA VAL A 90 12.74 5.56 1.39
C VAL A 90 11.58 4.61 1.06
N TRP A 91 11.49 4.25 -0.22
CA TRP A 91 10.67 3.14 -0.70
C TRP A 91 11.43 1.81 -0.61
N ASN A 92 10.75 0.75 -0.19
CA ASN A 92 11.29 -0.61 -0.16
C ASN A 92 10.27 -1.60 -0.69
N THR A 93 10.72 -2.48 -1.57
CA THR A 93 10.00 -3.71 -1.93
C THR A 93 10.07 -4.69 -0.77
N GLN A 94 8.92 -5.18 -0.31
CA GLN A 94 8.84 -6.09 0.83
C GLN A 94 8.58 -7.52 0.36
N ASN A 95 9.42 -8.45 0.76
CA ASN A 95 9.27 -9.87 0.44
C ASN A 95 8.72 -10.61 1.65
N LEU A 96 7.40 -10.78 1.67
CA LEU A 96 6.73 -11.46 2.78
C LEU A 96 6.73 -12.97 2.54
N SER A 97 7.11 -13.71 3.58
CA SER A 97 7.03 -15.17 3.58
C SER A 97 5.59 -15.65 3.79
N GLY A 98 5.32 -16.92 3.47
CA GLY A 98 4.01 -17.54 3.65
C GLY A 98 3.06 -17.29 2.47
N VAL A 99 1.82 -16.88 2.77
CA VAL A 99 0.79 -16.64 1.75
C VAL A 99 1.03 -15.29 1.09
N ARG A 100 1.27 -15.27 -0.22
CA ARG A 100 1.33 -14.02 -1.00
C ARG A 100 0.00 -13.26 -0.81
N PRO A 101 0.00 -12.06 -0.20
CA PRO A 101 -1.22 -11.29 -0.07
C PRO A 101 -1.67 -10.84 -1.45
N ILE A 102 -2.98 -10.87 -1.67
CA ILE A 102 -3.56 -10.48 -2.95
C ILE A 102 -4.39 -9.24 -2.72
N GLY A 103 -4.00 -8.17 -3.41
CA GLY A 103 -4.84 -7.01 -3.52
C GLY A 103 -6.11 -7.31 -4.32
N ARG A 104 -7.29 -6.81 -3.98
CA ARG A 104 -8.44 -6.71 -4.90
C ARG A 104 -9.07 -5.33 -4.74
N ASN A 105 -9.92 -4.93 -5.68
CA ASN A 105 -10.68 -3.69 -5.58
C ASN A 105 -11.42 -3.64 -4.22
N GLN A 106 -11.49 -2.46 -3.59
CA GLN A 106 -12.23 -2.20 -2.34
C GLN A 106 -11.72 -2.88 -1.06
N MET A 107 -10.43 -3.24 -1.01
CA MET A 107 -9.84 -3.72 0.22
C MET A 107 -9.80 -2.68 1.33
N ARG A 108 -9.84 -3.18 2.56
CA ARG A 108 -9.56 -2.37 3.75
C ARG A 108 -8.48 -3.06 4.57
N ALA A 109 -7.40 -2.32 4.79
CA ALA A 109 -6.31 -2.71 5.66
C ALA A 109 -6.47 -1.99 7.00
N ILE A 110 -6.35 -2.74 8.09
CA ILE A 110 -6.34 -2.22 9.46
C ILE A 110 -5.12 -2.80 10.17
N THR A 111 -4.34 -1.96 10.84
CA THR A 111 -3.19 -2.40 11.63
C THR A 111 -3.56 -2.48 13.09
N ASP A 112 -3.21 -3.59 13.76
CA ASP A 112 -3.33 -3.70 15.21
C ASP A 112 -2.11 -3.09 15.94
N ASN A 113 -2.16 -3.09 17.27
CA ASN A 113 -1.08 -2.59 18.10
C ASN A 113 0.19 -3.46 18.08
N ASN A 114 0.15 -4.63 17.43
CA ASN A 114 1.29 -5.55 17.28
C ASN A 114 1.92 -5.47 15.89
N GLY A 115 1.56 -4.47 15.08
CA GLY A 115 2.06 -4.30 13.71
C GLY A 115 1.54 -5.34 12.73
N LYS A 116 0.40 -5.99 13.02
CA LYS A 116 -0.25 -6.91 12.07
C LYS A 116 -1.28 -6.17 11.26
N ILE A 117 -1.15 -6.25 9.94
CA ILE A 117 -2.12 -5.74 8.98
C ILE A 117 -3.15 -6.82 8.70
N TYR A 118 -4.41 -6.48 8.96
CA TYR A 118 -5.60 -7.24 8.64
C TYR A 118 -6.17 -6.71 7.34
N LEU A 119 -6.04 -7.48 6.27
CA LEU A 119 -6.51 -7.13 4.94
C LEU A 119 -7.79 -7.90 4.64
N LEU A 120 -8.91 -7.20 4.75
CA LEU A 120 -10.22 -7.76 4.44
C LEU A 120 -10.47 -7.69 2.94
N THR A 121 -10.67 -8.84 2.32
CA THR A 121 -10.93 -8.93 0.88
C THR A 121 -12.38 -8.55 0.56
N GLY A 122 -12.59 -7.71 -0.45
CA GLY A 122 -13.92 -7.26 -0.86
C GLY A 122 -14.67 -8.18 -1.84
N PHE A 123 -13.96 -9.12 -2.47
CA PHE A 123 -14.47 -10.01 -3.52
C PHE A 123 -13.83 -11.39 -3.42
N ASP A 124 -14.43 -12.36 -4.11
CA ASP A 124 -13.88 -13.69 -4.31
C ASP A 124 -12.44 -13.63 -4.87
N PHE A 125 -11.58 -14.50 -4.36
CA PHE A 125 -10.18 -14.55 -4.78
C PHE A 125 -9.62 -15.97 -4.71
N THR A 126 -8.58 -16.20 -5.51
CA THR A 126 -7.83 -17.46 -5.50
C THR A 126 -6.51 -17.23 -4.79
N ALA A 127 -6.24 -17.94 -3.71
CA ALA A 127 -4.93 -17.94 -3.06
C ALA A 127 -4.50 -19.38 -2.78
N GLN A 128 -3.23 -19.70 -3.03
CA GLN A 128 -2.72 -21.08 -2.92
C GLN A 128 -3.60 -22.09 -3.66
N GLU A 129 -4.02 -21.75 -4.89
CA GLU A 129 -4.87 -22.59 -5.75
C GLU A 129 -6.28 -22.89 -5.21
N VAL A 130 -6.69 -22.24 -4.11
CA VAL A 130 -8.02 -22.37 -3.52
C VAL A 130 -8.84 -21.10 -3.77
N ASN A 131 -10.01 -21.27 -4.39
CA ASN A 131 -11.01 -20.21 -4.54
C ASN A 131 -11.73 -19.98 -3.21
N ARG A 132 -11.77 -18.72 -2.78
CA ARG A 132 -12.42 -18.31 -1.53
C ARG A 132 -13.41 -17.20 -1.83
N ALA A 133 -14.62 -17.34 -1.31
CA ALA A 133 -15.65 -16.30 -1.40
C ALA A 133 -15.45 -15.19 -0.35
N ASN A 134 -14.66 -15.48 0.69
CA ASN A 134 -14.32 -14.57 1.75
C ASN A 134 -12.96 -14.95 2.35
N GLY A 135 -12.29 -13.98 2.96
CA GLY A 135 -11.01 -14.25 3.58
C GLY A 135 -10.39 -13.02 4.20
N LEU A 136 -9.41 -13.29 5.02
CA LEU A 136 -8.67 -12.29 5.76
C LEU A 136 -7.19 -12.64 5.65
N PHE A 137 -6.40 -11.79 4.98
CA PHE A 137 -4.96 -11.89 5.11
C PHE A 137 -4.54 -11.20 6.41
N ILE A 138 -3.65 -11.84 7.13
CA ILE A 138 -3.02 -11.29 8.33
C ILE A 138 -1.53 -11.25 8.04
N CYS A 139 -1.00 -10.05 7.85
CA CYS A 139 0.39 -9.81 7.50
C CYS A 139 1.13 -9.19 8.68
N ASP A 140 2.11 -9.90 9.20
CA ASP A 140 3.01 -9.43 10.25
C ASP A 140 4.09 -8.55 9.62
N THR A 141 4.00 -7.23 9.83
CA THR A 141 4.93 -6.26 9.23
C THR A 141 6.28 -6.20 9.93
N ILE A 142 6.42 -6.83 11.11
CA ILE A 142 7.68 -6.89 11.86
C ILE A 142 8.44 -8.15 11.43
N ASN A 143 7.77 -9.29 11.37
CA ASN A 143 8.36 -10.57 10.99
C ASN A 143 8.30 -10.86 9.48
N LEU A 144 7.71 -9.95 8.69
CA LEU A 144 7.57 -10.03 7.24
C LEU A 144 7.01 -11.38 6.77
N ASN A 145 5.83 -11.73 7.30
CA ASN A 145 5.09 -12.92 6.88
C ASN A 145 3.60 -12.62 6.72
N CYS A 146 2.91 -13.42 5.92
CA CYS A 146 1.46 -13.35 5.79
C CYS A 146 0.84 -14.75 5.91
N VAL A 147 -0.33 -14.80 6.52
CA VAL A 147 -1.20 -15.97 6.55
C VAL A 147 -2.59 -15.60 6.06
N ILE A 148 -3.36 -16.61 5.67
CA ILE A 148 -4.76 -16.45 5.29
C ILE A 148 -5.64 -17.17 6.31
N LYS A 149 -6.74 -16.52 6.69
CA LYS A 149 -7.80 -17.12 7.50
C LYS A 149 -9.14 -16.93 6.82
N ASP A 150 -10.05 -17.85 7.07
CA ASP A 150 -11.44 -17.71 6.65
C ASP A 150 -12.09 -16.56 7.45
N ALA A 151 -12.86 -15.73 6.75
CA ALA A 151 -13.65 -14.68 7.39
C ALA A 151 -15.07 -15.21 7.62
N PRO A 152 -15.67 -15.00 8.81
CA PRO A 152 -16.97 -15.58 9.13
C PRO A 152 -18.13 -15.00 8.30
N LEU A 153 -17.94 -13.84 7.64
CA LEU A 153 -18.95 -13.19 6.81
C LEU A 153 -18.30 -12.64 5.52
N SER A 154 -18.98 -12.83 4.39
CA SER A 154 -18.67 -12.10 3.15
C SER A 154 -19.19 -10.66 3.27
N ARG A 155 -18.55 -9.73 2.56
CA ARG A 155 -18.83 -8.28 2.64
C ARG A 155 -19.94 -7.81 1.68
N LEU A 156 -20.51 -8.73 0.89
CA LEU A 156 -21.60 -8.47 -0.04
C LEU A 156 -22.96 -8.63 0.64
#